data_AF-A0A7S2BUK6-F1
#
_entry.id   AF-A0A7S2BUK6-F1
#
_cell.length_a   1.000
_cell.length_b   1.000
_cell.length_c   1.000
_cell.angle_alpha   90.00
_cell.angle_beta   90.00
_cell.angle_gamma   90.00
#
_symmetry.space_group_name_H-M   'P 1'
#
loop_
_entity.id
_entity.type
_entity.pdbx_description
1 polymer ?
#
loop_
_entity_poly.entity_id
_entity_poly.type
_entity_poly.pdbx_seq_one_letter_code
_entity_poly.pdbx_strand_id
1 'polypeptide(L)'
;SCQAKDGYDTVSVGTVVAKKQPIWVAKFCEIPMLTQASFNVIAGLGPPGQPAYTARHMLEQLDKMEQHFKYNNEAVPENLVQQRKEFEQELAVAKNKHELLDTMGVNVFSTCLGKKPSSNGYLIWNDVTRAGKPGVLQLSVPGNITWSIKLEGMSFHGRDMSTMIPGCETNGCGAIVDTGTSLFAFPSNIYRSIADSIRNLGIPLDCSDLAPFPDLELTVNGHKLRFPPSTYLGSYYGQMSDEASGFIRTEKLGGAEHSTPCELLIMDLGPPQ
;
A
#
# COMPACT_ATOMS: atom_id res chain seq x y z
N SER A 1 16.99 2.22 12.76
CA SER A 1 17.37 0.91 12.18
C SER A 1 16.73 -0.20 12.99
N CYS A 2 16.59 -1.42 12.45
CA CYS A 2 15.92 -2.51 13.15
C CYS A 2 16.75 -3.80 13.05
N GLN A 3 16.97 -4.44 14.19
CA GLN A 3 17.57 -5.76 14.31
C GLN A 3 16.48 -6.76 14.71
N ALA A 4 16.30 -7.78 13.89
CA ALA A 4 15.35 -8.85 14.12
C ALA A 4 16.05 -10.21 14.10
N LYS A 5 15.43 -11.20 14.75
CA LYS A 5 15.82 -12.61 14.66
C LYS A 5 14.61 -13.44 14.28
N ASP A 6 14.84 -14.53 13.55
CA ASP A 6 13.81 -15.53 13.33
C ASP A 6 13.44 -16.21 14.65
N GLY A 7 12.14 -16.41 14.83
CA GLY A 7 11.55 -17.24 15.87
C GLY A 7 10.47 -18.14 15.28
N TYR A 8 10.06 -19.15 16.05
CA TYR A 8 8.95 -20.03 15.70
C TYR A 8 8.08 -20.19 16.93
N ASP A 9 6.78 -19.94 16.80
CA ASP A 9 5.83 -20.14 17.89
C ASP A 9 4.44 -20.49 17.36
N THR A 10 3.51 -20.79 18.25
CA THR A 10 2.09 -20.91 17.91
C THR A 10 1.47 -19.52 17.88
N VAL A 11 0.88 -19.15 16.74
CA VAL A 11 0.13 -17.92 16.56
C VAL A 11 -1.34 -18.25 16.43
N SER A 12 -2.21 -17.53 17.14
CA SER A 12 -3.65 -17.71 17.06
C SER A 12 -4.35 -16.36 16.92
N VAL A 13 -5.30 -16.25 16.00
CA VAL A 13 -6.11 -15.04 15.80
C VAL A 13 -7.57 -15.43 15.70
N GLY A 14 -8.35 -15.14 16.75
CA GLY A 14 -9.71 -15.66 16.85
C GLY A 14 -9.69 -17.18 16.94
N THR A 15 -10.36 -17.86 15.99
CA THR A 15 -10.50 -19.33 15.98
C THR A 15 -9.45 -20.05 15.13
N VAL A 16 -8.61 -19.33 14.37
CA VAL A 16 -7.56 -19.94 13.54
C VAL A 16 -6.24 -19.99 14.29
N VAL A 17 -5.52 -21.10 14.12
CA VAL A 17 -4.27 -21.40 14.84
C VAL A 17 -3.21 -21.85 13.84
N ALA A 18 -2.08 -21.15 13.82
CA ALA A 18 -0.87 -21.49 13.09
C ALA A 18 0.15 -22.09 14.07
N LYS A 19 0.45 -23.38 13.95
CA LYS A 19 1.48 -24.04 14.78
C LYS A 19 2.84 -23.84 14.15
N LYS A 20 3.85 -23.53 14.97
CA LYS A 20 5.25 -23.36 14.54
C LYS A 20 5.37 -22.31 13.42
N GLN A 21 4.60 -21.23 13.52
CA GLN A 21 4.62 -20.10 12.61
C GLN A 21 5.98 -19.39 12.70
N PRO A 22 6.70 -19.20 11.58
CA PRO A 22 7.83 -18.29 11.52
C PRO A 22 7.40 -16.86 11.90
N ILE A 23 8.13 -16.24 12.83
CA ILE A 23 7.94 -14.85 13.27
C ILE A 23 9.26 -14.09 13.26
N TRP A 24 9.20 -12.79 12.98
CA TRP A 24 10.35 -11.90 13.15
C TRP A 24 10.29 -11.24 14.52
N VAL A 25 11.20 -11.63 15.40
CA VAL A 25 11.32 -11.06 16.73
C VAL A 25 12.23 -9.85 16.66
N ALA A 26 11.63 -8.66 16.65
CA ALA A 26 12.32 -7.39 16.81
C ALA A 26 13.07 -7.39 18.15
N LYS A 27 14.40 -7.25 18.11
CA LYS A 27 15.27 -7.17 19.31
C LYS A 27 15.58 -5.73 19.67
N PHE A 28 15.88 -4.92 18.66
CA PHE A 28 16.13 -3.50 18.80
C PHE A 28 15.65 -2.83 17.54
N CYS A 29 14.59 -2.02 17.63
CA CYS A 29 14.04 -1.32 16.46
C CYS A 29 13.68 0.10 16.86
N GLU A 30 14.42 1.05 16.31
CA GLU A 30 14.06 2.46 16.35
C GLU A 30 13.05 2.71 15.24
N ILE A 31 11.78 2.67 15.61
CA ILE A 31 10.68 3.01 14.72
C ILE A 31 9.84 4.07 15.44
N PRO A 32 10.23 5.37 15.36
CA PRO A 32 9.59 6.44 16.11
C PRO A 32 8.07 6.48 15.94
N MET A 33 7.57 6.21 14.73
CA MET A 33 6.13 6.13 14.44
C MET A 33 5.39 5.04 15.23
N LEU A 34 6.06 3.97 15.63
CA LEU A 34 5.44 2.90 16.43
C LEU A 34 5.49 3.17 17.93
N THR A 35 6.24 4.18 18.40
CA THR A 35 6.30 4.53 19.83
C THR A 35 4.95 5.01 20.36
N GLN A 36 4.13 5.60 19.49
CA GLN A 36 2.78 6.07 19.81
C GLN A 36 1.69 5.12 19.30
N ALA A 37 2.07 4.01 18.67
CA ALA A 37 1.10 3.06 18.13
C ALA A 37 0.36 2.33 19.27
N SER A 38 -0.93 2.11 19.07
CA SER A 38 -1.77 1.32 19.99
C SER A 38 -1.68 -0.20 19.77
N PHE A 39 -0.76 -0.65 18.90
CA PHE A 39 -0.57 -2.06 18.57
C PHE A 39 0.90 -2.49 18.79
N ASN A 40 1.10 -3.78 19.00
CA ASN A 40 2.42 -4.36 19.31
C ASN A 40 2.95 -5.32 18.23
N VAL A 41 2.10 -5.75 17.30
CA VAL A 41 2.42 -6.75 16.28
C VAL A 41 1.86 -6.31 14.93
N ILE A 42 2.65 -6.50 13.88
CA ILE A 42 2.21 -6.39 12.49
C ILE A 42 2.12 -7.80 11.92
N ALA A 43 0.93 -8.19 11.48
CA ALA A 43 0.70 -9.46 10.81
C ALA A 43 0.55 -9.21 9.30
N GLY A 44 1.55 -9.63 8.52
CA GLY A 44 1.51 -9.53 7.07
C GLY A 44 0.51 -10.52 6.48
N LEU A 45 -0.47 -9.99 5.73
CA LEU A 45 -1.48 -10.78 5.02
C LEU A 45 -1.29 -10.72 3.50
N GLY A 46 -0.05 -10.55 3.04
CA GLY A 46 0.29 -10.55 1.61
C GLY A 46 0.03 -11.91 0.94
N PRO A 47 0.05 -11.97 -0.40
CA PRO A 47 -0.12 -13.24 -1.11
C PRO A 47 0.91 -14.29 -0.65
N PRO A 48 0.49 -15.54 -0.41
CA PRO A 48 1.43 -16.61 -0.06
C PRO A 48 2.38 -16.91 -1.22
N GLY A 49 3.61 -17.29 -0.91
CA GLY A 49 4.68 -17.59 -1.86
C GLY A 49 5.48 -16.38 -2.33
N GLN A 50 5.17 -15.16 -1.88
CA GLN A 50 5.83 -13.93 -2.36
C GLN A 50 7.36 -13.97 -2.22
N PRO A 51 7.97 -14.34 -1.07
CA PRO A 51 9.43 -14.38 -0.94
C PRO A 51 10.08 -15.37 -1.91
N ALA A 52 9.48 -16.56 -2.05
CA ALA A 52 9.97 -17.58 -2.97
C ALA A 52 9.81 -17.17 -4.44
N TYR A 53 8.72 -16.46 -4.79
CA TYR A 53 8.50 -15.93 -6.12
C TYR A 53 9.53 -14.85 -6.48
N THR A 54 9.74 -13.88 -5.58
CA THR A 54 10.73 -12.81 -5.77
C THR A 54 12.13 -13.38 -5.97
N ALA A 55 12.56 -14.30 -5.10
CA ALA A 55 13.88 -14.92 -5.22
C ALA A 55 14.05 -15.69 -6.54
N ARG A 56 13.04 -16.45 -6.99
CA ARG A 56 13.08 -17.14 -8.30
C ARG A 56 13.18 -16.16 -9.46
N HIS A 57 12.37 -15.11 -9.46
CA HIS A 57 12.40 -14.11 -10.52
C HIS A 57 13.76 -13.40 -10.61
N MET A 58 14.36 -13.05 -9.47
CA MET A 58 15.71 -12.46 -9.45
C MET A 58 16.77 -13.43 -9.98
N LEU A 59 16.70 -14.72 -9.62
CA LEU A 59 17.59 -15.75 -10.18
C LEU A 59 17.45 -15.89 -11.69
N GLU A 60 16.24 -15.84 -12.24
CA GLU A 60 16.01 -15.87 -13.69
C GLU A 60 16.60 -14.63 -14.40
N GLN A 61 16.57 -13.46 -13.78
CA GLN A 61 17.23 -12.26 -14.34
C GLN A 61 18.76 -12.40 -14.30
N LEU A 62 19.31 -12.92 -13.20
CA LEU A 62 20.75 -13.20 -13.09
C LEU A 62 21.21 -14.24 -14.10
N ASP A 63 20.40 -15.26 -14.40
CA ASP A 63 20.68 -16.24 -15.47
C ASP A 63 20.85 -15.55 -16.82
N LYS A 64 19.97 -14.61 -17.17
CA LYS A 64 20.05 -13.85 -18.43
C LYS A 64 21.31 -12.97 -18.47
N MET A 65 21.64 -12.31 -17.36
CA MET A 65 22.85 -11.48 -17.26
C MET A 65 24.11 -12.33 -17.41
N GLU A 66 24.20 -13.47 -16.73
CA GLU A 66 25.34 -14.38 -16.86
C GLU A 66 25.48 -14.94 -18.27
N GLN A 67 24.37 -15.30 -18.91
CA GLN A 67 24.39 -15.75 -20.30
C GLN A 67 24.95 -14.68 -21.24
N HIS A 68 24.67 -13.40 -20.98
CA HIS A 68 25.23 -12.29 -21.75
C HIS A 68 26.76 -12.22 -21.63
N PHE A 69 27.30 -12.28 -20.40
CA PHE A 69 28.76 -12.32 -20.18
C PHE A 69 29.41 -13.54 -20.84
N LYS A 70 28.81 -14.73 -20.64
CA LYS A 70 29.31 -15.98 -21.23
C LYS A 70 29.30 -15.93 -22.76
N TYR A 71 28.26 -15.36 -23.37
CA TYR A 71 28.15 -15.17 -24.82
C TYR A 71 29.24 -14.23 -25.35
N ASN A 72 29.56 -13.16 -24.61
CA ASN A 72 30.64 -12.22 -24.94
C ASN A 72 32.04 -12.76 -24.60
N ASN A 73 32.14 -13.99 -24.09
CA ASN A 73 33.39 -14.60 -23.61
C ASN A 73 34.09 -13.77 -22.51
N GLU A 74 33.29 -13.09 -21.70
CA GLU A 74 33.70 -12.29 -20.55
C GLU A 74 33.52 -13.11 -19.26
N ALA A 75 34.38 -12.84 -18.27
CA ALA A 75 34.20 -13.40 -16.94
C ALA A 75 32.96 -12.80 -16.27
N VAL A 76 32.14 -13.65 -15.65
CA VAL A 76 31.00 -13.18 -14.86
C VAL A 76 31.53 -12.38 -13.66
N PRO A 77 31.08 -11.13 -13.45
CA PRO A 77 31.46 -10.33 -12.29
C PRO A 77 31.18 -11.03 -10.95
N GLU A 78 32.11 -10.94 -10.00
CA GLU A 78 32.02 -11.60 -8.70
C GLU A 78 30.78 -11.16 -7.89
N ASN A 79 30.36 -9.90 -8.03
CA ASN A 79 29.14 -9.39 -7.40
C ASN A 79 27.87 -10.12 -7.90
N LEU A 80 27.80 -10.51 -9.18
CA LEU A 80 26.66 -11.27 -9.69
C LEU A 80 26.66 -12.70 -9.14
N VAL A 81 27.83 -13.31 -9.02
CA VAL A 81 27.98 -14.64 -8.40
C VAL A 81 27.55 -14.60 -6.93
N GLN A 82 27.92 -13.54 -6.20
CA GLN A 82 27.54 -13.36 -4.81
C GLN A 82 26.03 -13.11 -4.65
N GLN A 83 25.45 -12.23 -5.48
CA GLN A 83 24.00 -11.99 -5.51
C GLN A 83 23.21 -13.27 -5.81
N ARG A 84 23.68 -14.12 -6.73
CA ARG A 84 23.06 -15.42 -6.99
C ARG A 84 23.02 -16.28 -5.73
N LYS A 85 24.15 -16.44 -5.04
CA LYS A 85 24.23 -17.23 -3.80
C LYS A 85 23.25 -16.72 -2.74
N GLU A 86 23.11 -15.40 -2.62
CA GLU A 86 22.17 -14.78 -1.70
C GLU A 86 20.72 -15.14 -2.04
N PHE A 87 20.30 -14.98 -3.30
CA PHE A 87 18.94 -15.34 -3.72
C PHE A 87 18.67 -16.86 -3.68
N GLU A 88 19.68 -17.71 -3.92
CA GLU A 88 19.55 -19.17 -3.76
C GLU A 88 19.31 -19.55 -2.29
N GLN A 89 20.04 -18.92 -1.37
CA GLN A 89 19.84 -19.10 0.08
C GLN A 89 18.47 -18.59 0.51
N GLU A 90 18.07 -17.39 0.05
CA GLU A 90 16.75 -16.82 0.33
C GLU A 90 15.63 -17.76 -0.16
N LEU A 91 15.75 -18.29 -1.38
CA LEU A 91 14.79 -19.24 -1.93
C LEU A 91 14.72 -20.54 -1.11
N ALA A 92 15.87 -21.06 -0.67
CA ALA A 92 15.91 -22.25 0.17
C ALA A 92 15.24 -22.02 1.53
N VAL A 93 15.41 -20.83 2.12
CA VAL A 93 14.75 -20.42 3.36
C VAL A 93 13.25 -20.23 3.14
N ALA A 94 12.84 -19.51 2.10
CA ALA A 94 11.44 -19.22 1.79
C ALA A 94 10.62 -20.49 1.57
N LYS A 95 11.19 -21.51 0.91
CA LYS A 95 10.54 -22.81 0.71
C LYS A 95 10.20 -23.55 2.01
N ASN A 96 10.87 -23.22 3.11
CA ASN A 96 10.67 -23.88 4.41
C ASN A 96 9.97 -22.97 5.45
N LYS A 97 9.76 -21.70 5.13
CA LYS A 97 9.08 -20.73 6.00
C LYS A 97 7.69 -20.44 5.43
N HIS A 98 6.71 -21.22 5.86
CA HIS A 98 5.31 -21.03 5.48
C HIS A 98 4.78 -19.67 5.95
N GLU A 99 4.06 -18.98 5.07
CA GLU A 99 3.41 -17.72 5.40
C GLU A 99 2.25 -17.93 6.39
N LEU A 100 1.82 -16.85 7.03
CA LEU A 100 0.79 -16.90 8.07
C LEU A 100 -0.53 -17.48 7.55
N LEU A 101 -0.97 -17.02 6.37
CA LEU A 101 -2.22 -17.48 5.75
C LEU A 101 -2.17 -18.98 5.42
N ASP A 102 -1.04 -19.47 4.90
CA ASP A 102 -0.82 -20.88 4.59
C ASP A 102 -0.84 -21.75 5.86
N THR A 103 -0.08 -21.33 6.88
CA THR A 103 -0.01 -22.06 8.17
C THR A 103 -1.35 -22.08 8.92
N MET A 104 -2.18 -21.04 8.76
CA MET A 104 -3.54 -20.99 9.30
C MET A 104 -4.57 -21.76 8.46
N GLY A 105 -4.22 -22.20 7.25
CA GLY A 105 -5.16 -22.80 6.31
C GLY A 105 -6.24 -21.83 5.84
N VAL A 106 -5.91 -20.54 5.71
CA VAL A 106 -6.83 -19.49 5.28
C VAL A 106 -6.69 -19.25 3.78
N ASN A 107 -7.73 -19.59 3.02
CA ASN A 107 -7.75 -19.42 1.56
C ASN A 107 -8.52 -18.18 1.10
N VAL A 108 -9.43 -17.68 1.95
CA VAL A 108 -10.24 -16.49 1.69
C VAL A 108 -10.34 -15.72 3.00
N PHE A 109 -10.12 -14.41 2.96
CA PHE A 109 -10.39 -13.53 4.09
C PHE A 109 -11.09 -12.26 3.61
N SER A 110 -11.70 -11.54 4.54
CA SER A 110 -12.35 -10.26 4.25
C SER A 110 -12.10 -9.28 5.38
N THR A 111 -11.94 -8.01 4.99
CA THR A 111 -11.77 -6.90 5.92
C THR A 111 -12.91 -5.90 5.77
N CYS A 112 -13.43 -5.41 6.88
CA CYS A 112 -14.42 -4.34 6.93
C CYS A 112 -14.00 -3.36 7.99
N LEU A 113 -13.58 -2.15 7.61
CA LEU A 113 -13.16 -1.12 8.53
C LEU A 113 -14.32 -0.16 8.79
N GLY A 114 -14.58 0.14 10.07
CA GLY A 114 -15.62 1.08 10.44
C GLY A 114 -15.25 2.51 10.03
N LYS A 115 -16.21 3.25 9.47
CA LYS A 115 -15.99 4.60 8.93
C LYS A 115 -15.73 5.66 10.02
N LYS A 116 -16.27 5.48 11.22
CA LYS A 116 -16.15 6.48 12.29
C LYS A 116 -14.85 6.26 13.08
N PRO A 117 -14.22 7.32 13.59
CA PRO A 117 -13.11 7.18 14.53
C PRO A 117 -13.49 6.23 15.68
N SER A 118 -12.57 5.33 16.04
CA SER A 118 -12.75 4.32 17.08
C SER A 118 -13.88 3.29 16.84
N SER A 119 -14.49 3.25 15.65
CA SER A 119 -15.46 2.21 15.34
C SER A 119 -14.78 0.88 15.05
N ASN A 120 -15.42 -0.22 15.46
CA ASN A 120 -14.88 -1.55 15.26
C ASN A 120 -14.75 -1.88 13.77
N GLY A 121 -13.64 -2.50 13.42
CA GLY A 121 -13.48 -3.24 12.17
C GLY A 121 -13.65 -4.74 12.37
N TYR A 122 -13.77 -5.47 11.28
CA TYR A 122 -13.89 -6.93 11.26
C TYR A 122 -12.89 -7.52 10.27
N LEU A 123 -12.15 -8.52 10.73
CA LEU A 123 -11.34 -9.40 9.89
C LEU A 123 -11.94 -10.80 10.00
N ILE A 124 -12.37 -11.35 8.85
CA ILE A 124 -13.11 -12.60 8.78
C ILE A 124 -12.24 -13.62 8.06
N TRP A 125 -11.95 -14.72 8.74
CA TRP A 125 -11.17 -15.83 8.21
C TRP A 125 -12.06 -16.86 7.54
N ASN A 126 -11.60 -17.43 6.42
CA ASN A 126 -12.34 -18.41 5.63
C ASN A 126 -13.76 -17.91 5.27
N ASP A 127 -13.84 -16.63 4.89
CA ASP A 127 -15.11 -16.00 4.56
C ASP A 127 -15.71 -16.57 3.27
N VAL A 128 -17.01 -16.37 3.10
CA VAL A 128 -17.74 -16.76 1.91
C VAL A 128 -17.64 -15.64 0.86
N THR A 129 -17.28 -16.02 -0.37
CA THR A 129 -17.25 -15.06 -1.48
C THR A 129 -18.64 -14.50 -1.77
N ARG A 130 -18.69 -13.19 -2.02
CA ARG A 130 -19.91 -12.47 -2.41
C ARG A 130 -19.92 -12.13 -3.91
N ALA A 131 -19.05 -12.77 -4.69
CA ALA A 131 -18.98 -12.60 -6.14
C ALA A 131 -20.36 -12.75 -6.79
N GLY A 132 -20.68 -11.84 -7.72
CA GLY A 132 -21.96 -11.80 -8.42
C GLY A 132 -23.13 -11.22 -7.59
N LYS A 133 -22.92 -10.80 -6.34
CA LYS A 133 -23.94 -10.07 -5.57
C LYS A 133 -23.96 -8.58 -5.95
N PRO A 134 -25.12 -7.91 -5.90
CA PRO A 134 -25.21 -6.47 -6.11
C PRO A 134 -24.25 -5.71 -5.18
N GLY A 135 -23.51 -4.74 -5.73
CA GLY A 135 -22.52 -3.96 -4.97
C GLY A 135 -21.17 -4.64 -4.75
N VAL A 136 -20.93 -5.83 -5.34
CA VAL A 136 -19.62 -6.51 -5.27
C VAL A 136 -18.91 -6.40 -6.61
N LEU A 137 -17.71 -5.83 -6.58
CA LEU A 137 -16.79 -5.78 -7.71
C LEU A 137 -15.70 -6.83 -7.53
N GLN A 138 -15.59 -7.75 -8.49
CA GLN A 138 -14.49 -8.72 -8.54
C GLN A 138 -13.38 -8.21 -9.44
N LEU A 139 -12.16 -8.19 -8.93
CA LEU A 139 -10.97 -7.67 -9.60
C LEU A 139 -9.92 -8.76 -9.76
N SER A 140 -9.24 -8.77 -10.91
CA SER A 140 -8.11 -9.66 -11.14
C SER A 140 -6.84 -9.06 -10.53
N VAL A 141 -6.10 -9.87 -9.78
CA VAL A 141 -4.78 -9.53 -9.28
C VAL A 141 -3.75 -9.90 -10.34
N PRO A 142 -3.01 -8.96 -10.95
CA PRO A 142 -2.18 -9.22 -12.13
C PRO A 142 -0.83 -9.89 -11.81
N GLY A 143 -0.49 -10.09 -10.54
CA GLY A 143 0.80 -10.66 -10.12
C GLY A 143 0.69 -11.45 -8.82
N ASN A 144 1.83 -12.01 -8.37
CA ASN A 144 1.87 -12.96 -7.26
C ASN A 144 2.58 -12.42 -6.00
N ILE A 145 2.87 -11.12 -5.97
CA ILE A 145 3.67 -10.49 -4.90
C ILE A 145 2.85 -9.59 -3.98
N THR A 146 1.75 -9.04 -4.48
CA THR A 146 0.96 -8.03 -3.78
C THR A 146 -0.51 -8.20 -4.14
N TRP A 147 -1.40 -7.69 -3.27
CA TRP A 147 -2.82 -7.52 -3.60
C TRP A 147 -3.01 -6.32 -4.53
N SER A 148 -2.41 -6.41 -5.72
CA SER A 148 -2.43 -5.35 -6.71
C SER A 148 -3.68 -5.39 -7.58
N ILE A 149 -4.10 -4.22 -8.03
CA ILE A 149 -5.14 -4.03 -9.03
C ILE A 149 -4.65 -3.08 -10.12
N LYS A 150 -5.21 -3.22 -11.33
CA LYS A 150 -4.97 -2.26 -12.41
C LYS A 150 -5.97 -1.13 -12.29
N LEU A 151 -5.47 0.10 -12.13
CA LEU A 151 -6.26 1.31 -12.31
C LEU A 151 -6.18 1.71 -13.78
N GLU A 152 -7.33 1.89 -14.42
CA GLU A 152 -7.44 2.29 -15.83
C GLU A 152 -7.37 3.81 -16.00
N GLY A 153 -7.73 4.55 -14.96
CA GLY A 153 -7.67 6.00 -14.94
C GLY A 153 -8.14 6.57 -13.62
N MET A 154 -7.85 7.85 -13.43
CA MET A 154 -8.27 8.64 -12.27
C MET A 154 -8.82 9.98 -12.74
N SER A 155 -9.91 10.45 -12.16
CA SER A 155 -10.55 11.71 -12.54
C SER A 155 -11.28 12.33 -11.34
N PHE A 156 -11.77 13.55 -11.51
CA PHE A 156 -12.69 14.17 -10.54
C PHE A 156 -14.13 14.07 -11.02
N HIS A 157 -15.08 13.86 -10.11
CA HIS A 157 -16.50 13.90 -10.42
C HIS A 157 -17.19 15.05 -9.67
N GLY A 158 -17.86 15.95 -10.39
CA GLY A 158 -18.49 17.16 -9.86
C GLY A 158 -17.95 18.45 -10.49
N ARG A 159 -18.71 19.55 -10.41
CA ARG A 159 -18.39 20.92 -10.91
C ARG A 159 -17.65 20.97 -12.28
N ASP A 160 -18.11 20.24 -13.30
CA ASP A 160 -17.48 20.18 -14.63
C ASP A 160 -15.98 19.76 -14.64
N MET A 161 -15.45 19.23 -13.52
CA MET A 161 -14.07 18.74 -13.43
C MET A 161 -13.89 17.32 -13.93
N SER A 162 -14.91 16.72 -14.57
CA SER A 162 -14.82 15.36 -15.11
C SER A 162 -13.80 15.19 -16.22
N THR A 163 -13.31 16.30 -16.79
CA THR A 163 -12.21 16.31 -17.76
C THR A 163 -10.85 16.52 -17.11
N MET A 164 -10.78 16.81 -15.80
CA MET A 164 -9.51 16.87 -15.07
C MET A 164 -9.11 15.45 -14.68
N ILE A 165 -7.93 15.07 -15.15
CA ILE A 165 -7.36 13.75 -14.95
C ILE A 165 -6.08 13.98 -14.15
N PRO A 166 -6.07 13.70 -12.83
CA PRO A 166 -4.90 13.98 -12.01
C PRO A 166 -3.80 12.92 -12.15
N GLY A 167 -4.04 11.85 -12.91
CA GLY A 167 -3.06 10.78 -13.11
C GLY A 167 -3.60 9.52 -13.77
N CYS A 168 -2.68 8.60 -14.05
CA CYS A 168 -2.96 7.29 -14.64
C CYS A 168 -3.65 7.33 -16.01
N GLU A 169 -3.47 8.41 -16.78
CA GLU A 169 -4.16 8.61 -18.08
C GLU A 169 -3.60 7.72 -19.20
N THR A 170 -2.28 7.51 -19.22
CA THR A 170 -1.61 6.75 -20.27
C THR A 170 -1.34 5.32 -19.79
N ASN A 171 -2.08 4.35 -20.33
CA ASN A 171 -2.00 2.91 -20.02
C ASN A 171 -2.44 2.48 -18.61
N GLY A 172 -2.98 3.41 -17.81
CA GLY A 172 -3.32 3.16 -16.42
C GLY A 172 -2.11 3.10 -15.50
N CYS A 173 -2.34 2.70 -14.26
CA CYS A 173 -1.30 2.51 -13.25
C CYS A 173 -1.60 1.29 -12.38
N GLY A 174 -0.59 0.81 -11.65
CA GLY A 174 -0.78 -0.22 -10.62
C GLY A 174 -1.16 0.42 -9.29
N ALA A 175 -2.07 -0.21 -8.56
CA ALA A 175 -2.37 0.13 -7.17
C ALA A 175 -2.32 -1.11 -6.29
N ILE A 176 -2.04 -0.92 -5.01
CA ILE A 176 -2.04 -1.99 -3.99
C ILE A 176 -3.17 -1.68 -3.00
N VAL A 177 -3.98 -2.69 -2.70
CA VAL A 177 -4.98 -2.61 -1.63
C VAL A 177 -4.31 -3.00 -0.32
N ASP A 178 -4.02 -2.01 0.52
CA ASP A 178 -3.21 -2.18 1.73
C ASP A 178 -3.95 -1.72 2.99
N THR A 179 -4.32 -2.66 3.85
CA THR A 179 -4.95 -2.38 5.16
C THR A 179 -3.99 -1.79 6.18
N GLY A 180 -2.67 -1.88 5.94
CA GLY A 180 -1.64 -1.26 6.77
C GLY A 180 -1.49 0.24 6.54
N THR A 181 -2.15 0.79 5.51
CA THR A 181 -2.06 2.19 5.12
C THR A 181 -3.39 2.91 5.36
N SER A 182 -3.35 4.09 6.01
CA SER A 182 -4.55 4.85 6.36
C SER A 182 -5.05 5.81 5.27
N LEU A 183 -4.16 6.31 4.42
CA LEU A 183 -4.44 7.35 3.42
C LEU A 183 -4.13 6.84 2.01
N PHE A 184 -4.71 7.47 0.99
CA PHE A 184 -4.21 7.24 -0.38
C PHE A 184 -2.75 7.64 -0.47
N ALA A 185 -1.97 6.87 -1.23
CA ALA A 185 -0.56 7.13 -1.47
C ALA A 185 -0.31 7.23 -2.97
N PHE A 186 0.20 8.35 -3.42
CA PHE A 186 0.45 8.61 -4.84
C PHE A 186 1.87 9.10 -5.08
N PRO A 187 2.45 8.85 -6.28
CA PRO A 187 3.67 9.51 -6.72
C PRO A 187 3.53 11.04 -6.71
N SER A 188 4.64 11.76 -6.50
CA SER A 188 4.66 13.22 -6.33
C SER A 188 3.96 13.99 -7.45
N ASN A 189 4.05 13.53 -8.70
CA ASN A 189 3.41 14.21 -9.82
C ASN A 189 1.88 14.15 -9.73
N ILE A 190 1.34 13.00 -9.33
CA ILE A 190 -0.10 12.81 -9.13
C ILE A 190 -0.57 13.60 -7.90
N TYR A 191 0.17 13.48 -6.80
CA TYR A 191 -0.10 14.23 -5.57
C TYR A 191 -0.22 15.75 -5.83
N ARG A 192 0.77 16.33 -6.54
CA ARG A 192 0.76 17.76 -6.89
C ARG A 192 -0.39 18.10 -7.84
N SER A 193 -0.66 17.25 -8.83
CA SER A 193 -1.78 17.46 -9.76
C SER A 193 -3.12 17.53 -9.02
N ILE A 194 -3.33 16.67 -8.02
CA ILE A 194 -4.51 16.74 -7.14
C ILE A 194 -4.50 18.06 -6.36
N ALA A 195 -3.40 18.39 -5.67
CA ALA A 195 -3.30 19.60 -4.86
C ALA A 195 -3.59 20.88 -5.68
N ASP A 196 -3.00 21.01 -6.86
CA ASP A 196 -3.19 22.14 -7.76
C ASP A 196 -4.61 22.21 -8.31
N SER A 197 -5.21 21.05 -8.66
CA SER A 197 -6.61 20.98 -9.09
C SER A 197 -7.55 21.53 -8.02
N ILE A 198 -7.30 21.18 -6.75
CA ILE A 198 -8.10 21.68 -5.61
C ILE A 198 -7.86 23.16 -5.35
N ARG A 199 -6.62 23.65 -5.38
CA ARG A 199 -6.30 25.08 -5.22
C ARG A 199 -6.98 25.96 -6.28
N ASN A 200 -7.04 25.46 -7.52
CA ASN A 200 -7.58 26.18 -8.65
C ASN A 200 -9.12 26.22 -8.70
N LEU A 201 -9.80 25.59 -7.73
CA LEU A 201 -11.26 25.64 -7.63
C LEU A 201 -11.83 27.01 -7.27
N GLY A 202 -11.01 27.90 -6.67
CA GLY A 202 -11.46 29.21 -6.22
C GLY A 202 -12.49 29.16 -5.09
N ILE A 203 -12.47 28.11 -4.27
CA ILE A 203 -13.35 27.93 -3.10
C ILE A 203 -12.57 28.11 -1.78
N PRO A 204 -13.23 28.50 -0.68
CA PRO A 204 -12.60 28.55 0.63
C PRO A 204 -11.97 27.20 1.02
N LEU A 205 -10.72 27.23 1.49
CA LEU A 205 -9.94 26.05 1.89
C LEU A 205 -9.87 25.94 3.42
N ASP A 206 -11.00 26.05 4.10
CA ASP A 206 -11.10 25.97 5.57
C ASP A 206 -11.73 24.65 6.07
N CYS A 207 -12.07 23.74 5.15
CA CYS A 207 -12.67 22.44 5.45
C CYS A 207 -14.01 22.51 6.21
N SER A 208 -14.63 23.71 6.33
CA SER A 208 -15.90 23.91 7.04
C SER A 208 -17.09 23.30 6.29
N ASP A 209 -17.04 23.31 4.96
CA ASP A 209 -17.96 22.62 4.07
C ASP A 209 -17.17 21.88 2.98
N LEU A 210 -17.31 20.56 2.95
CA LEU A 210 -16.66 19.71 1.97
C LEU A 210 -17.53 19.45 0.72
N ALA A 211 -18.82 19.79 0.76
CA ALA A 211 -19.73 19.59 -0.39
C ALA A 211 -19.30 20.31 -1.69
N PRO A 212 -18.59 21.45 -1.64
CA PRO A 212 -18.09 22.12 -2.85
C PRO A 212 -16.98 21.38 -3.59
N PHE A 213 -16.27 20.47 -2.93
CA PHE A 213 -15.12 19.75 -3.49
C PHE A 213 -15.59 18.54 -4.33
N PRO A 214 -14.85 18.15 -5.38
CA PRO A 214 -15.23 17.02 -6.22
C PRO A 214 -15.06 15.68 -5.52
N ASP A 215 -15.76 14.64 -5.98
CA ASP A 215 -15.37 13.27 -5.63
C ASP A 215 -14.10 12.87 -6.39
N LEU A 216 -13.22 12.11 -5.77
CA LEU A 216 -12.15 11.39 -6.46
C LEU A 216 -12.76 10.13 -7.09
N GLU A 217 -12.61 9.97 -8.41
CA GLU A 217 -13.13 8.82 -9.15
C GLU A 217 -11.99 7.96 -9.70
N LEU A 218 -11.91 6.70 -9.27
CA LEU A 218 -10.97 5.71 -9.77
C LEU A 218 -11.68 4.74 -10.73
N THR A 219 -11.13 4.55 -11.92
CA THR A 219 -11.67 3.59 -12.89
C THR A 219 -10.92 2.27 -12.78
N VAL A 220 -11.63 1.19 -12.51
CA VAL A 220 -11.08 -0.16 -12.29
C VAL A 220 -11.98 -1.18 -12.98
N ASN A 221 -11.42 -1.94 -13.94
CA ASN A 221 -12.16 -2.96 -14.69
C ASN A 221 -13.45 -2.39 -15.34
N GLY A 222 -13.38 -1.19 -15.91
CA GLY A 222 -14.53 -0.46 -16.47
C GLY A 222 -15.52 0.11 -15.46
N HIS A 223 -15.34 -0.12 -14.15
CA HIS A 223 -16.18 0.42 -13.09
C HIS A 223 -15.59 1.69 -12.48
N LYS A 224 -16.45 2.66 -12.17
CA LYS A 224 -16.09 3.92 -11.52
C LYS A 224 -16.34 3.83 -10.01
N LEU A 225 -15.27 3.82 -9.23
CA LEU A 225 -15.31 3.88 -7.77
C LEU A 225 -15.17 5.34 -7.34
N ARG A 226 -16.16 5.87 -6.62
CA ARG A 226 -16.20 7.26 -6.16
C ARG A 226 -15.89 7.37 -4.68
N PHE A 227 -15.00 8.30 -4.37
CA PHE A 227 -14.54 8.59 -3.02
C PHE A 227 -14.84 10.06 -2.72
N PRO A 228 -15.71 10.33 -1.71
CA PRO A 228 -16.11 11.71 -1.42
C PRO A 228 -14.94 12.53 -0.88
N PRO A 229 -14.97 13.87 -0.98
CA PRO A 229 -13.95 14.78 -0.45
C PRO A 229 -13.38 14.40 0.93
N SER A 230 -14.26 13.97 1.85
CA SER A 230 -13.88 13.53 3.20
C SER A 230 -12.88 12.37 3.26
N THR A 231 -12.60 11.66 2.16
CA THR A 231 -11.59 10.59 2.12
C THR A 231 -10.19 11.10 1.80
N TYR A 232 -10.06 12.31 1.27
CA TYR A 232 -8.79 12.86 0.81
C TYR A 232 -8.56 14.33 1.20
N LEU A 233 -9.54 14.97 1.83
CA LEU A 233 -9.46 16.32 2.41
C LEU A 233 -9.93 16.29 3.87
N GLY A 234 -9.26 17.08 4.70
CA GLY A 234 -9.67 17.28 6.08
C GLY A 234 -8.74 18.20 6.84
N SER A 235 -9.11 18.49 8.08
CA SER A 235 -8.28 19.23 9.02
C SER A 235 -7.66 18.23 10.00
N TYR A 236 -6.39 18.44 10.34
CA TYR A 236 -5.78 17.79 11.49
C TYR A 236 -5.52 18.83 12.59
N TYR A 237 -5.62 18.41 13.85
CA TYR A 237 -5.38 19.26 15.01
C TYR A 237 -4.12 18.80 15.73
N GLY A 238 -3.34 19.75 16.23
CA GLY A 238 -2.08 19.50 16.93
C GLY A 238 -0.84 19.82 16.09
N GLN A 239 0.33 19.69 16.69
CA GLN A 239 1.61 19.81 16.01
C GLN A 239 2.08 18.43 15.59
N MET A 240 2.37 18.25 14.31
CA MET A 240 3.09 17.08 13.82
C MET A 240 4.48 17.10 14.45
N SER A 241 4.94 15.97 14.98
CA SER A 241 6.31 15.91 15.52
C SER A 241 7.31 16.11 14.38
N ASP A 242 8.50 16.62 14.67
CA ASP A 242 9.55 16.82 13.67
C ASP A 242 9.85 15.51 12.92
N GLU A 243 9.77 14.38 13.62
CA GLU A 243 9.96 13.05 13.05
C GLU A 243 8.83 12.68 12.08
N ALA A 244 7.57 12.89 12.45
CA ALA A 244 6.43 12.65 11.55
C ALA A 244 6.47 13.56 10.32
N SER A 245 6.94 14.80 10.47
CA SER A 245 7.06 15.78 9.37
C SER A 245 8.09 15.37 8.32
N GLY A 246 9.09 14.56 8.70
CA GLY A 246 10.05 13.99 7.77
C GLY A 246 9.49 12.88 6.88
N PHE A 247 8.40 12.23 7.29
CA PHE A 247 7.77 11.12 6.55
C PHE A 247 6.46 11.51 5.86
N ILE A 248 5.77 12.55 6.35
CA ILE A 248 4.52 13.03 5.79
C ILE A 248 4.77 14.37 5.12
N ARG A 249 4.77 14.39 3.78
CA ARG A 249 4.76 15.64 3.02
C ARG A 249 3.36 16.23 3.06
N THR A 250 3.16 17.24 3.89
CA THR A 250 1.92 18.02 3.90
C THR A 250 2.08 19.21 2.96
N GLU A 251 1.35 19.24 1.84
CA GLU A 251 1.17 20.48 1.10
C GLU A 251 -0.03 21.22 1.67
N LYS A 252 0.25 22.36 2.31
CA LYS A 252 -0.79 23.31 2.68
C LYS A 252 -1.50 23.75 1.40
N LEU A 253 -2.79 23.45 1.29
CA LEU A 253 -3.57 23.87 0.14
C LEU A 253 -3.81 25.39 0.16
N GLY A 254 -3.71 26.03 1.33
CA GLY A 254 -3.81 27.47 1.54
C GLY A 254 -4.68 27.80 2.77
N GLY A 255 -4.57 29.02 3.30
CA GLY A 255 -5.37 29.51 4.42
C GLY A 255 -4.84 30.83 4.98
N ALA A 256 -5.73 31.70 5.48
CA ALA A 256 -5.33 32.89 6.23
C ALA A 256 -4.64 32.46 7.55
N GLU A 257 -3.77 33.31 8.13
CA GLU A 257 -3.00 33.03 9.37
C GLU A 257 -3.85 32.58 10.59
N HIS A 258 -5.19 32.63 10.51
CA HIS A 258 -6.11 32.35 11.62
C HIS A 258 -7.18 31.26 11.35
N SER A 259 -7.18 30.57 10.22
CA SER A 259 -8.06 29.41 9.99
C SER A 259 -7.25 28.12 9.92
N THR A 260 -7.75 27.02 10.50
CA THR A 260 -7.14 25.69 10.29
C THR A 260 -7.27 25.37 8.81
N PRO A 261 -6.17 25.34 8.03
CA PRO A 261 -6.25 25.12 6.61
C PRO A 261 -6.82 23.73 6.33
N CYS A 262 -7.54 23.63 5.22
CA CYS A 262 -7.95 22.34 4.66
C CYS A 262 -6.72 21.68 4.05
N GLU A 263 -6.43 20.46 4.46
CA GLU A 263 -5.20 19.76 4.10
C GLU A 263 -5.52 18.56 3.20
N LEU A 264 -4.58 18.25 2.32
CA LEU A 264 -4.67 17.05 1.50
C LEU A 264 -4.27 15.84 2.35
N LEU A 265 -5.24 14.98 2.65
CA LEU A 265 -5.05 13.73 3.39
C LEU A 265 -4.60 12.61 2.45
N ILE A 266 -3.47 12.84 1.77
CA ILE A 266 -2.83 11.93 0.83
C ILE A 266 -1.34 11.88 1.15
N MET A 267 -0.72 10.72 1.01
CA MET A 267 0.73 10.55 1.14
C MET A 267 1.42 10.74 -0.22
N ASP A 268 2.44 11.59 -0.25
CA ASP A 268 3.37 11.71 -1.39
C ASP A 268 4.49 10.67 -1.24
N LEU A 269 4.49 9.68 -2.14
CA LEU A 269 5.47 8.59 -2.18
C LEU A 269 6.84 9.03 -2.72
N GLY A 270 6.98 10.29 -3.14
CA GLY A 270 8.17 10.79 -3.83
C GLY A 270 8.07 10.69 -5.35
N PRO A 271 9.13 11.09 -6.07
CA PRO A 271 9.17 11.00 -7.52
C PRO A 271 9.01 9.53 -7.98
N PRO A 272 8.48 9.29 -9.19
CA PRO A 272 8.44 7.94 -9.75
C PRO A 272 9.84 7.31 -9.72
N GLN A 273 9.95 6.08 -9.23
CA GLN A 273 11.18 5.28 -9.30
C GLN A 273 11.34 4.65 -10.68
#